data_AF-A0ABD5S4N9-F1
#
_entry.id   AF-A0ABD5S4N9-F1
#
_cell.length_a   1.000
_cell.length_b   1.000
_cell.length_c   1.000
_cell.angle_alpha   90.00
_cell.angle_beta   90.00
_cell.angle_gamma   90.00
#
_symmetry.space_group_name_H-M   'P 1'
#
loop_
_entity.id
_entity.type
_entity.pdbx_description
1 polymer ?
#
loop_
_entity_poly.entity_id
_entity_poly.type
_entity_poly.pdbx_seq_one_letter_code
_entity_poly.pdbx_strand_id
1 'polypeptide(L)' 'WAFVGGAPPETVGALVIVVGAVFGLISALVGEAFQRVFYAHGDTHWDPPAAAIVITSFLIAVLHIVGLLAGSAYMPTLGM' A
#
# COMPACT_ATOMS: atom_id res chain seq x y z
N TRP A 1 20.07 2.60 3.94
CA TRP A 1 19.23 1.97 4.98
C TRP A 1 19.43 2.68 6.30
N ALA A 2 18.81 3.86 6.44
CA ALA A 2 18.72 4.52 7.73
C ALA A 2 17.58 3.81 8.48
N PHE A 3 17.93 2.90 9.39
CA PHE A 3 17.03 2.64 10.50
C PHE A 3 16.77 3.99 11.16
N VAL A 4 15.49 4.33 11.30
CA VAL A 4 15.00 5.23 12.33
C VAL A 4 15.88 5.05 13.56
N GLY A 5 16.63 6.10 13.91
CA GLY A 5 17.69 6.04 14.89
C GLY A 5 17.20 5.49 16.24
N GLY A 6 17.90 4.47 16.75
CA GLY A 6 17.92 4.12 18.17
C GLY A 6 16.69 3.42 18.77
N ALA A 7 15.67 3.05 17.98
CA ALA A 7 14.51 2.33 18.53
C ALA A 7 14.87 0.87 18.89
N PRO A 8 14.37 0.33 20.02
CA PRO A 8 14.54 -1.08 20.36
C PRO A 8 13.97 -2.00 19.26
N PRO A 9 14.58 -3.15 18.97
CA PRO A 9 14.17 -4.03 17.87
C PRO A 9 12.69 -4.48 17.95
N GLU A 10 12.14 -4.62 19.16
CA GLU A 10 10.73 -4.91 19.40
C GLU A 10 9.79 -3.78 18.94
N THR A 11 10.24 -2.52 19.04
CA THR A 11 9.49 -1.35 18.57
C THR A 11 9.46 -1.30 17.04
N VAL A 12 10.56 -1.68 16.39
CA VAL A 12 10.63 -1.77 14.92
C VAL A 12 9.68 -2.86 14.40
N GLY A 13 9.62 -4.02 15.06
CA GLY A 13 8.70 -5.10 14.70
C GLY A 13 7.23 -4.69 14.81
N ALA A 14 6.85 -4.04 15.92
CA ALA A 14 5.48 -3.54 16.10
C ALA A 14 5.10 -2.49 15.05
N LEU A 15 6.01 -1.55 14.74
CA LEU A 15 5.81 -0.53 13.71
C LEU A 15 5.56 -1.14 12.32
N VAL A 16 6.35 -2.14 11.93
CA VAL A 16 6.18 -2.80 10.62
C VAL A 16 4.82 -3.47 10.51
N ILE A 17 4.35 -4.14 11.58
CA ILE A 17 3.03 -4.78 11.60
C ILE A 17 1.92 -3.71 11.51
N VAL A 18 2.01 -2.63 12.27
CA VAL A 18 1.02 -1.54 12.24
C VAL A 18 0.95 -0.92 10.85
N VAL A 19 2.09 -0.62 10.23
CA VAL A 19 2.14 -0.06 8.87
C VAL A 19 1.50 -1.03 7.88
N GLY A 20 1.85 -2.32 7.94
CA GLY A 20 1.24 -3.36 7.10
C GLY A 20 -0.29 -3.45 7.30
N ALA A 21 -0.75 -3.37 8.54
CA ALA A 21 -2.17 -3.39 8.86
C ALA A 21 -2.91 -2.15 8.31
N VAL A 22 -2.30 -0.97 8.38
CA VAL A 22 -2.88 0.27 7.82
C VAL A 22 -3.05 0.16 6.31
N PHE A 23 -2.02 -0.27 5.58
CA PHE A 23 -2.13 -0.46 4.13
C PHE A 23 -3.13 -1.58 3.76
N GLY A 24 -3.19 -2.65 4.55
CA GLY A 24 -4.20 -3.71 4.41
C GLY A 24 -5.63 -3.18 4.60
N LEU A 25 -5.84 -2.33 5.61
CA LEU A 25 -7.13 -1.69 5.88
C LEU A 25 -7.52 -0.75 4.72
N ILE A 26 -6.60 0.08 4.23
CA ILE A 26 -6.84 0.95 3.07
C ILE A 26 -7.29 0.10 1.86
N SER A 27 -6.58 -0.99 1.58
CA SER A 27 -6.94 -1.90 0.47
C SER A 27 -8.34 -2.49 0.63
N ALA A 28 -8.69 -2.96 1.84
CA ALA A 28 -10.00 -3.51 2.13
C ALA A 28 -11.12 -2.47 1.92
N LEU A 29 -10.92 -1.25 2.42
CA LEU A 29 -11.89 -0.16 2.27
C LEU A 29 -12.06 0.27 0.81
N VAL A 30 -10.97 0.31 0.03
CA VAL A 30 -11.05 0.61 -1.41
C VAL A 30 -11.85 -0.47 -2.14
N GLY A 31 -11.60 -1.75 -1.85
CA GLY A 31 -12.39 -2.85 -2.42
C GLY A 31 -13.87 -2.79 -2.03
N GLU A 32 -14.16 -2.40 -0.79
CA GLU A 32 -15.53 -2.19 -0.31
C GLU A 32 -16.22 -0.99 -0.98
N ALA A 33 -15.52 0.11 -1.15
CA ALA A 33 -16.04 1.26 -1.87
C ALA A 33 -16.34 0.92 -3.34
N PHE A 34 -15.43 0.18 -4.00
CA PHE A 34 -15.61 -0.23 -5.39
C PHE A 34 -16.81 -1.16 -5.56
N GLN A 35 -16.98 -2.18 -4.71
CA GLN A 35 -18.19 -3.01 -4.79
C GLN A 35 -19.45 -2.16 -4.54
N ARG A 36 -19.48 -1.24 -3.56
CA ARG A 36 -20.67 -0.44 -3.28
C ARG A 36 -21.07 0.48 -4.43
N VAL A 37 -20.09 1.08 -5.12
CA VAL A 37 -20.34 2.01 -6.22
C VAL A 37 -20.63 1.26 -7.52
N PHE A 38 -19.77 0.32 -7.90
CA PHE A 38 -19.83 -0.36 -9.20
C PHE A 38 -20.80 -1.54 -9.22
N TYR A 39 -21.24 -2.07 -8.08
CA TYR A 39 -22.35 -3.04 -8.06
C TYR A 39 -23.68 -2.39 -8.49
N ALA A 40 -23.91 -1.13 -8.11
CA ALA A 40 -25.14 -0.41 -8.43
C ALA A 40 -25.08 0.35 -9.77
N HIS A 41 -23.88 0.68 -10.27
CA HIS A 41 -23.70 1.56 -11.45
C HIS A 41 -22.81 0.93 -12.55
N GLY A 42 -22.36 -0.31 -12.39
CA GLY A 42 -21.49 -0.97 -13.35
C GLY A 42 -22.27 -1.71 -14.44
N ASP A 43 -22.22 -1.22 -15.67
CA ASP A 43 -22.72 -1.95 -16.84
C ASP A 43 -21.72 -3.03 -17.33
N THR A 44 -20.46 -2.95 -16.87
CA THR A 44 -19.40 -3.92 -17.14
C THR A 44 -18.99 -4.63 -15.86
N HIS A 45 -18.75 -5.94 -15.92
CA HIS A 45 -18.25 -6.72 -14.79
C HIS A 45 -16.91 -6.15 -14.31
N TRP A 46 -16.91 -5.58 -13.10
CA TRP A 46 -15.72 -5.01 -12.47
C TRP A 46 -15.42 -5.75 -11.18
N ASP A 47 -14.24 -6.36 -11.09
CA ASP A 47 -13.83 -7.14 -9.93
C ASP A 47 -13.37 -6.21 -8.78
N PRO A 48 -14.09 -6.19 -7.64
CA PRO A 48 -13.66 -5.42 -6.48
C PRO A 48 -12.24 -5.77 -5.99
N PRO A 49 -11.79 -7.05 -6.02
CA PRO A 49 -10.41 -7.40 -5.66
C PRO A 49 -9.36 -6.76 -6.59
N ALA A 50 -9.65 -6.65 -7.89
CA ALA A 50 -8.73 -6.07 -8.86
C ALA A 50 -8.57 -4.55 -8.66
N ALA A 51 -9.67 -3.85 -8.36
CA ALA A 51 -9.61 -2.42 -8.05
C ALA A 51 -8.81 -2.15 -6.77
N ALA A 52 -9.03 -2.94 -5.72
CA ALA A 52 -8.34 -2.82 -4.45
C ALA A 52 -6.81 -2.94 -4.62
N ILE A 53 -6.36 -3.96 -5.36
CA ILE A 53 -4.92 -4.21 -5.55
C ILE A 53 -4.27 -3.15 -6.43
N VAL A 54 -4.89 -2.75 -7.55
CA VAL A 54 -4.32 -1.76 -8.47
C VAL A 54 -4.17 -0.41 -7.78
N ILE A 55 -5.20 0.05 -7.08
CA ILE A 55 -5.18 1.38 -6.44
C ILE A 55 -4.19 1.40 -5.28
N THR A 56 -4.20 0.38 -4.43
CA THR A 56 -3.34 0.36 -3.24
C THR A 56 -1.87 0.13 -3.62
N SER A 57 -1.59 -0.72 -4.61
CA SER A 57 -0.21 -0.91 -5.09
C SER A 57 0.30 0.34 -5.82
N PHE A 58 -0.55 1.03 -6.59
CA PHE A 58 -0.21 2.30 -7.20
C PHE A 58 0.07 3.39 -6.17
N LEU A 59 -0.73 3.48 -5.10
CA LEU A 59 -0.48 4.39 -3.99
C LEU A 59 0.90 4.14 -3.36
N ILE A 60 1.26 2.89 -3.07
CA ILE A 60 2.57 2.53 -2.53
C ILE A 60 3.69 2.94 -3.51
N ALA A 61 3.50 2.71 -4.80
CA ALA A 61 4.47 3.13 -5.82
C ALA A 61 4.66 4.65 -5.85
N VAL A 62 3.56 5.42 -5.77
CA VAL A 62 3.63 6.90 -5.70
C VAL A 62 4.36 7.33 -4.44
N LEU A 63 4.03 6.77 -3.28
CA LEU A 63 4.69 7.08 -2.00
C LEU A 63 6.19 6.80 -2.05
N HIS A 64 6.60 5.74 -2.74
CA HIS A 64 8.02 5.46 -2.99
C HIS A 64 8.66 6.49 -3.93
N ILE A 65 8.02 6.83 -5.05
CA ILE A 65 8.54 7.80 -6.03
C ILE A 65 8.73 9.20 -5.40
N VAL A 66 7.84 9.62 -4.51
CA VAL A 66 7.96 10.91 -3.81
C VAL A 66 8.93 10.87 -2.61
N GLY A 67 9.60 9.74 -2.37
CA GLY A 67 10.61 9.59 -1.32
C GLY A 67 10.06 9.38 0.10
N LEU A 68 8.75 9.13 0.25
CA LEU A 68 8.14 8.85 1.55
C LEU A 68 8.37 7.41 2.03
N LEU A 69 8.58 6.48 1.10
CA LEU A 69 8.91 5.08 1.39
C LEU A 69 10.31 4.75 0.90
N ALA A 70 11.07 4.03 1.72
CA ALA A 70 12.35 3.46 1.30
C ALA A 70 12.12 2.32 0.28
N GLY A 71 13.00 2.23 -0.72
CA GLY A 71 12.96 1.15 -1.70
C GLY A 71 13.18 -0.23 -1.08
N SER A 72 12.31 -1.18 -1.41
CA SER A 72 12.40 -2.57 -0.97
C SER A 72 13.20 -3.47 -1.91
N ALA A 73 13.59 -2.98 -3.09
CA ALA A 73 14.32 -3.75 -4.08
C ALA A 73 15.81 -3.84 -3.74
N TYR A 74 16.37 -5.05 -3.79
CA TYR A 74 17.83 -5.27 -3.81
C TYR A 74 18.45 -4.82 -5.14
N MET A 75 17.63 -4.56 -6.17
CA MET A 75 18.06 -4.08 -7.47
C MET A 75 18.09 -2.55 -7.50
N PRO A 76 19.14 -1.94 -8.10
CA PRO A 76 19.16 -0.51 -8.34
C PRO A 76 17.93 -0.10 -9.15
N THR A 77 17.06 0.69 -8.55
CA THR A 77 16.04 1.44 -9.28
C THR A 77 16.74 2.55 -10.07
N LEU A 78 16.08 3.11 -11.08
CA LEU A 78 16.53 4.34 -11.75
C LEU A 78 16.96 5.32 -10.66
N GLY A 79 18.25 5.66 -10.59
CA GLY A 79 18.91 6.28 -9.44
C GLY A 79 18.50 7.73 -9.19
N MET A 80 17.21 7.92 -8.96
CA MET A 80 16.53 9.17 -8.63
C MET A 80 16.20 9.14 -7.14
#